data_AF-A0A9Q0REZ4-F1
#
_entry.id   AF-A0A9Q0REZ4-F1
#
_cell.length_a   1.000
_cell.length_b   1.000
_cell.length_c   1.000
_cell.angle_alpha   90.00
_cell.angle_beta   90.00
_cell.angle_gamma   90.00
#
_symmetry.space_group_name_H-M   'P 1'
#
loop_
_entity.id
_entity.type
_entity.pdbx_description
1 polymer ?
#
loop_
_entity_poly.entity_id
_entity_poly.type
_entity_poly.pdbx_seq_one_letter_code
_entity_poly.pdbx_strand_id
1 'polypeptide(L)'
;MSENFETIFEFCLKNDLKSIENFISKGGSINIQDKGNTLLHISSQNGFIDIVKFLINHQADLSIRNNGQTVIDIAKKFNQKEILKELLNKTLSNNLKK
;
A
#
# COMPACT_ATOMS: atom_id res chain seq x y z
N MET A 1 -12.38 -11.74 27.15
CA MET A 1 -12.02 -10.42 26.61
C MET A 1 -11.13 -10.66 25.41
N SER A 2 -11.70 -10.71 24.20
CA SER A 2 -10.88 -10.61 23.00
C SER A 2 -10.49 -9.15 22.91
N GLU A 3 -9.29 -8.81 23.40
CA GLU A 3 -8.66 -7.54 23.08
C GLU A 3 -8.75 -7.38 21.56
N ASN A 4 -9.47 -6.36 21.14
CA ASN A 4 -9.67 -6.01 19.76
C ASN A 4 -8.33 -5.44 19.28
N PHE A 5 -7.36 -6.31 19.00
CA PHE A 5 -6.09 -5.90 18.43
C PHE A 5 -6.37 -5.43 17.01
N GLU A 6 -6.64 -4.13 16.87
CA GLU A 6 -6.76 -3.49 15.56
C GLU A 6 -5.51 -3.83 14.77
N THR A 7 -5.71 -4.58 13.69
CA THR A 7 -4.60 -4.91 12.82
C THR A 7 -4.18 -3.65 12.07
N ILE A 8 -2.92 -3.61 11.64
CA ILE A 8 -2.43 -2.58 10.72
C ILE A 8 -3.26 -2.44 9.43
N PHE A 9 -3.92 -3.53 8.99
CA PHE A 9 -4.88 -3.50 7.89
C PHE A 9 -6.18 -2.76 8.26
N GLU A 10 -6.62 -2.86 9.50
CA GLU A 10 -7.76 -2.09 10.00
C GLU A 10 -7.45 -0.59 10.07
N PHE A 11 -6.24 -0.21 10.51
CA PHE A 11 -5.77 1.18 10.40
C PHE A 11 -5.75 1.67 8.95
N CYS A 12 -5.30 0.82 8.01
CA CYS A 12 -5.36 1.14 6.59
C CYS A 12 -6.78 1.30 6.05
N LEU A 13 -7.73 0.47 6.48
CA LEU A 13 -9.14 0.58 6.09
C LEU A 13 -9.79 1.85 6.65
N LYS A 14 -9.34 2.31 7.82
CA LYS A 14 -9.76 3.57 8.45
C LYS A 14 -9.05 4.82 7.88
N ASN A 15 -8.16 4.64 6.89
CA ASN A 15 -7.29 5.69 6.35
C ASN A 15 -6.42 6.37 7.44
N ASP A 16 -6.03 5.63 8.47
CA ASP A 16 -5.19 6.13 9.57
C ASP A 16 -3.70 5.99 9.20
N LEU A 17 -3.21 6.97 8.46
CA LEU A 17 -1.78 7.08 8.12
C LEU A 17 -0.91 7.13 9.39
N LYS A 18 -1.37 7.75 10.48
CA LYS A 18 -0.53 7.96 11.66
C LYS A 18 -0.22 6.66 12.38
N SER A 19 -1.22 5.79 12.50
CA SER A 19 -1.02 4.45 13.06
C SER A 19 -0.14 3.59 12.15
N ILE A 20 -0.26 3.75 10.83
CA ILE A 20 0.64 3.07 9.88
C ILE A 20 2.09 3.53 10.02
N GLU A 21 2.33 4.84 10.06
CA GLU A 21 3.66 5.42 10.30
C GLU A 21 4.28 4.88 11.58
N ASN A 22 3.51 4.86 12.68
CA ASN A 22 3.95 4.38 13.98
C ASN A 22 4.28 2.88 13.97
N PHE A 23 3.51 2.08 13.23
CA PHE A 23 3.79 0.66 13.09
C PHE A 23 5.10 0.40 12.33
N ILE A 24 5.31 1.11 11.21
CA ILE A 24 6.54 0.97 10.41
C ILE A 24 7.76 1.51 11.17
N SER A 25 7.63 2.62 11.90
CA SER A 25 8.73 3.18 12.70
C SER A 25 9.17 2.27 13.85
N LYS A 26 8.26 1.41 14.35
CA LYS A 26 8.56 0.37 15.34
C LYS A 26 9.16 -0.90 14.73
N GLY A 27 9.52 -0.90 13.45
CA GLY A 27 10.10 -2.05 12.75
C GLY A 27 9.06 -2.98 12.13
N GLY A 28 7.81 -2.55 12.02
CA GLY A 28 6.79 -3.26 11.27
C GLY A 28 7.17 -3.41 9.79
N SER A 29 6.86 -4.56 9.20
CA SER A 29 7.17 -4.79 7.78
C SER A 29 6.23 -4.00 6.87
N ILE A 30 6.80 -3.31 5.88
CA ILE A 30 6.06 -2.52 4.88
C ILE A 30 5.27 -3.40 3.89
N ASN A 31 5.72 -4.65 3.72
CA ASN A 31 5.22 -5.62 2.74
C ASN A 31 4.37 -6.73 3.37
N ILE A 32 3.86 -6.51 4.58
CA ILE A 32 2.94 -7.43 5.24
C ILE A 32 1.75 -7.77 4.33
N GLN A 33 1.26 -9.00 4.45
CA GLN A 33 0.11 -9.48 3.71
C GLN A 33 -0.97 -10.01 4.65
N ASP A 34 -2.23 -9.65 4.39
CA ASP A 34 -3.41 -10.29 4.96
C ASP A 34 -4.33 -10.74 3.83
N LYS A 35 -4.62 -12.05 3.80
CA LYS A 35 -5.40 -12.70 2.74
C LYS A 35 -4.94 -12.31 1.32
N GLY A 36 -3.63 -12.19 1.15
CA GLY A 36 -2.98 -11.79 -0.11
C GLY A 36 -2.87 -10.27 -0.35
N ASN A 37 -3.60 -9.44 0.39
CA ASN A 37 -3.51 -7.99 0.29
C ASN A 37 -2.34 -7.42 1.08
N THR A 38 -1.58 -6.51 0.48
CA THR A 38 -0.69 -5.60 1.23
C THR A 38 -1.42 -4.31 1.59
N LEU A 39 -0.83 -3.50 2.48
CA LEU A 39 -1.33 -2.14 2.75
C LEU A 39 -1.44 -1.31 1.47
N LEU A 40 -0.54 -1.56 0.51
CA LEU A 40 -0.53 -0.87 -0.77
C LEU A 40 -1.72 -1.30 -1.65
N HIS A 41 -2.14 -2.58 -1.61
CA HIS A 41 -3.35 -3.03 -2.31
C HIS A 41 -4.61 -2.36 -1.74
N ILE A 42 -4.76 -2.33 -0.40
CA ILE A 42 -5.94 -1.75 0.25
C ILE A 42 -6.01 -0.24 0.00
N SER A 43 -4.92 0.48 0.24
CA SER A 43 -4.88 1.93 0.01
C SER A 43 -5.07 2.28 -1.48
N SER A 44 -4.50 1.48 -2.39
CA SER A 44 -4.70 1.68 -3.83
C SER A 44 -6.10 1.37 -4.31
N GLN A 45 -6.81 0.42 -3.69
CA GLN A 45 -8.21 0.15 -4.00
C GLN A 45 -9.11 1.30 -3.54
N ASN A 46 -8.91 1.79 -2.31
CA ASN A 46 -9.78 2.77 -1.66
C ASN A 46 -9.47 4.22 -2.01
N GLY A 47 -8.36 4.51 -2.68
CA GLY A 47 -8.03 5.89 -3.09
C GLY A 47 -7.22 6.66 -2.04
N PHE A 48 -6.61 5.97 -1.07
CA PHE A 48 -5.87 6.60 0.03
C PHE A 48 -4.47 7.03 -0.42
N ILE A 49 -4.42 8.13 -1.16
CA ILE A 49 -3.22 8.63 -1.83
C ILE A 49 -2.06 8.89 -0.86
N ASP A 50 -2.33 9.41 0.34
CA ASP A 50 -1.28 9.74 1.31
C ASP A 50 -0.61 8.47 1.86
N ILE A 51 -1.40 7.42 2.14
CA ILE A 51 -0.89 6.11 2.50
C ILE A 51 -0.08 5.51 1.35
N VAL A 52 -0.58 5.59 0.11
CA VAL A 52 0.15 5.09 -1.07
C VAL A 52 1.51 5.78 -1.21
N LYS A 53 1.56 7.13 -1.14
CA LYS A 53 2.80 7.90 -1.23
C LYS A 53 3.76 7.54 -0.12
N PHE A 54 3.28 7.42 1.12
CA PHE A 54 4.08 6.99 2.27
C PHE A 54 4.72 5.62 2.03
N LEU A 55 3.93 4.63 1.62
CA LEU A 55 4.40 3.27 1.37
C LEU A 55 5.42 3.21 0.22
N ILE A 56 5.18 3.93 -0.89
CA ILE A 56 6.11 4.04 -2.04
C ILE A 56 7.45 4.68 -1.62
N ASN A 57 7.41 5.71 -0.77
CA ASN A 57 8.60 6.38 -0.25
C ASN A 57 9.41 5.44 0.66
N HIS A 58 8.74 4.53 1.37
CA HIS A 58 9.36 3.48 2.18
C HIS A 58 9.67 2.20 1.38
N GLN A 59 9.75 2.29 0.05
CA GLN A 59 10.17 1.20 -0.83
C GLN A 59 9.29 -0.05 -0.73
N ALA A 60 7.98 0.14 -0.54
CA ALA A 60 7.01 -0.95 -0.64
C ALA A 60 7.14 -1.67 -2.00
N ASP A 61 7.05 -2.99 -1.97
CA ASP A 61 7.19 -3.83 -3.14
C ASP A 61 5.92 -3.79 -3.99
N LEU A 62 6.05 -3.23 -5.19
CA LEU A 62 4.96 -3.08 -6.16
C LEU A 62 4.67 -4.37 -6.94
N SER A 63 5.55 -5.38 -6.85
CA SER A 63 5.46 -6.64 -7.58
C SER A 63 4.58 -7.69 -6.89
N ILE A 64 4.26 -7.48 -5.61
CA ILE A 64 3.41 -8.38 -4.84
C ILE A 64 2.03 -8.45 -5.49
N ARG A 65 1.49 -9.67 -5.58
CA ARG A 65 0.19 -9.95 -6.21
C ARG A 65 -0.84 -10.38 -5.17
N ASN A 66 -2.04 -9.82 -5.28
CA ASN A 66 -3.25 -10.34 -4.67
C ASN A 66 -4.15 -10.98 -5.74
N ASN A 67 -4.43 -12.28 -5.63
CA ASN A 67 -5.25 -13.03 -6.60
C ASN A 67 -4.79 -12.81 -8.05
N GLY A 68 -3.47 -12.79 -8.26
CA GLY A 68 -2.85 -12.55 -9.57
C GLY A 68 -2.76 -11.07 -9.98
N GLN A 69 -3.44 -10.16 -9.29
CA GLN A 69 -3.42 -8.72 -9.56
C GLN A 69 -2.29 -8.02 -8.81
N THR A 70 -1.50 -7.19 -9.49
CA THR A 70 -0.55 -6.27 -8.86
C THR A 70 -1.27 -5.02 -8.32
N VAL A 71 -0.56 -4.19 -7.55
CA VAL A 71 -1.07 -2.88 -7.13
C VAL A 71 -1.50 -1.99 -8.31
N ILE A 72 -0.76 -2.04 -9.43
CA ILE A 72 -1.10 -1.28 -10.64
C ILE A 72 -2.41 -1.78 -11.25
N ASP A 73 -2.63 -3.10 -11.26
CA ASP A 73 -3.87 -3.70 -11.78
C ASP A 73 -5.06 -3.31 -10.90
N ILE A 74 -4.88 -3.26 -9.58
CA ILE A 74 -5.90 -2.77 -8.65
C ILE A 74 -6.20 -1.29 -8.92
N ALA A 75 -5.19 -0.42 -8.98
CA ALA A 75 -5.41 1.01 -9.23
C ALA A 75 -6.16 1.26 -10.56
N LYS A 76 -5.86 0.49 -11.60
CA LYS A 76 -6.60 0.54 -12.89
C LYS A 76 -8.05 0.05 -12.73
N LYS A 77 -8.26 -1.11 -12.11
CA LYS A 77 -9.59 -1.72 -11.91
C LYS A 77 -10.54 -0.80 -11.17
N PHE A 78 -10.03 -0.08 -10.17
CA PHE A 78 -10.82 0.87 -9.35
C PHE A 78 -10.77 2.31 -9.87
N ASN A 79 -10.20 2.56 -11.06
CA ASN A 79 -10.11 3.88 -11.70
C ASN A 79 -9.40 4.96 -10.83
N GLN A 80 -8.38 4.55 -10.08
CA GLN A 80 -7.63 5.40 -9.16
C GLN A 80 -6.49 6.11 -9.89
N LYS A 81 -6.86 7.09 -10.72
CA LYS A 81 -5.96 7.76 -11.67
C LYS A 81 -4.74 8.41 -11.03
N GLU A 82 -4.92 9.07 -9.88
CA GLU A 82 -3.82 9.74 -9.17
C GLU A 82 -2.80 8.72 -8.63
N ILE A 83 -3.29 7.67 -7.97
CA ILE A 83 -2.46 6.57 -7.47
C ILE A 83 -1.74 5.86 -8.61
N LEU A 84 -2.43 5.61 -9.72
CA LEU A 84 -1.82 5.00 -10.91
C LEU A 84 -0.64 5.85 -11.43
N LYS A 85 -0.78 7.18 -11.44
CA LYS A 85 0.29 8.09 -11.84
C LYS A 85 1.50 7.97 -10.89
N GLU A 86 1.28 7.96 -9.59
CA GLU A 86 2.36 7.79 -8.60
C GLU A 86 3.09 6.45 -8.76
N LEU A 87 2.35 5.35 -8.92
CA LEU A 87 2.92 4.01 -9.10
C LEU A 87 3.74 3.91 -10.40
N LEU A 88 3.25 4.49 -11.50
CA LEU A 88 3.96 4.51 -12.78
C LEU A 88 5.22 5.38 -12.70
N ASN A 89 5.15 6.55 -12.07
CA ASN A 89 6.30 7.44 -11.87
C ASN A 89 7.41 6.72 -11.10
N LYS A 90 7.07 5.97 -10.05
CA LYS A 90 8.05 5.18 -9.28
C LYS A 90 8.67 4.08 -10.14
N THR A 91 7.86 3.36 -10.90
CA THR A 91 8.31 2.25 -11.76
C THR A 91 9.26 2.75 -12.87
N LEU A 92 8.91 3.85 -13.53
CA LEU A 92 9.74 4.48 -14.56
C LEU A 92 11.05 5.04 -13.99
N SER A 93 11.00 5.67 -12.82
CA SER A 93 12.19 6.18 -12.14
C SER A 93 13.19 5.07 -11.79
N ASN A 94 12.71 3.87 -11.45
CA ASN A 94 13.56 2.71 -11.20
C ASN A 94 14.22 2.19 -12.49
N ASN A 95 13.58 2.33 -13.65
CA ASN A 95 14.11 1.87 -14.94
C ASN A 95 15.13 2.84 -15.57
N LEU A 96 15.13 4.12 -15.18
CA LEU A 96 16.01 5.16 -15.73
C LEU A 96 17.34 5.32 -14.96
N LYS A 97 17.52 4.64 -13.81
CA LYS A 97 18.76 4.68 -13.01
C LYS A 97 19.70 3.49 -13.28
N LYS A 98 19.54 2.80 -14.43
CA LYS A 98 20.36 1.65 -14.82
C LYS A 98 21.44 2.04 -15.82
#